data_AF-A0AAU6JQ00-F1
#
_entry.id   AF-A0AAU6JQ00-F1
#
_cell.length_a   1.000
_cell.length_b   1.000
_cell.length_c   1.000
_cell.angle_alpha   90.00
_cell.angle_beta   90.00
_cell.angle_gamma   90.00
#
_symmetry.space_group_name_H-M   'P 1'
#
loop_
_entity.id
_entity.type
_entity.pdbx_description
1 polymer ?
#
loop_
_entity_poly.entity_id
_entity_poly.type
_entity_poly.pdbx_seq_one_letter_code
_entity_poly.pdbx_strand_id
1 'polypeptide(L)'
;MELDDDWFELTREVLDATGIEPDDDPAACRWAALRNQANGLDIVATVIRQDGRWARLHNDAYFARSACLDFAYDYGLDEPR
;
A
#
# COMPACT_ATOMS: atom_id res chain seq x y z
N MET A 1 -9.29 11.38 15.41
CA MET A 1 -9.08 10.53 14.23
C MET A 1 -7.59 10.39 14.15
N GLU A 2 -7.14 9.26 14.67
CA GLU A 2 -6.00 9.18 15.60
C GLU A 2 -5.12 8.01 15.14
N LEU A 3 -4.15 8.30 14.26
CA LEU A 3 -3.15 7.39 13.64
C LEU A 3 -3.65 6.20 12.79
N ASP A 4 -4.70 5.48 13.18
CA ASP A 4 -5.14 4.28 12.45
C ASP A 4 -5.70 4.61 11.06
N ASP A 5 -6.33 5.78 10.92
CA ASP A 5 -6.85 6.29 9.65
C ASP A 5 -5.69 6.58 8.66
N ASP A 6 -4.61 7.21 9.13
CA ASP A 6 -3.43 7.52 8.30
C ASP A 6 -2.71 6.25 7.80
N TRP A 7 -2.61 5.21 8.65
CA TRP A 7 -2.02 3.93 8.24
C TRP A 7 -2.89 3.20 7.20
N PHE A 8 -4.21 3.31 7.31
CA PHE A 8 -5.11 2.74 6.31
C PHE A 8 -5.00 3.47 4.98
N GLU A 9 -4.94 4.80 4.98
CA GLU A 9 -4.73 5.61 3.78
C GLU A 9 -3.40 5.28 3.09
N LEU A 10 -2.28 5.30 3.83
CA LEU A 10 -0.97 4.90 3.30
C LEU A 10 -0.99 3.48 2.71
N THR A 11 -1.66 2.54 3.38
CA THR A 11 -1.77 1.16 2.90
C THR A 11 -2.48 1.11 1.55
N ARG A 12 -3.58 1.85 1.38
CA ARG A 12 -4.32 1.91 0.11
C ARG A 12 -3.47 2.53 -1.01
N GLU A 13 -2.74 3.60 -0.74
CA GLU A 13 -1.86 4.21 -1.73
C GLU A 13 -0.76 3.26 -2.19
N VAL A 14 -0.15 2.51 -1.27
CA VAL A 14 0.85 1.50 -1.62
C VAL A 14 0.23 0.37 -2.46
N LEU A 15 -0.97 -0.09 -2.12
CA LEU A 15 -1.65 -1.16 -2.86
C LEU A 15 -2.05 -0.76 -4.28
N ASP A 16 -2.51 0.48 -4.47
CA ASP A 16 -2.81 1.04 -5.78
C ASP A 16 -1.53 1.18 -6.62
N ALA A 17 -0.50 1.84 -6.06
CA ALA A 17 0.77 2.08 -6.74
C ALA A 17 1.50 0.79 -7.15
N THR A 18 1.38 -0.27 -6.36
CA THR A 18 1.98 -1.59 -6.66
C THR A 18 1.14 -2.46 -7.58
N GLY A 19 -0.08 -2.03 -7.93
CA GLY A 19 -1.00 -2.78 -8.76
C GLY A 19 -1.61 -4.02 -8.11
N ILE A 20 -1.57 -4.10 -6.77
CA ILE A 20 -2.17 -5.17 -5.97
C ILE A 20 -3.69 -4.96 -5.84
N GLU A 21 -4.10 -3.76 -5.43
CA GLU A 21 -5.49 -3.31 -5.40
C GLU A 21 -5.59 -1.93 -6.06
N PRO A 22 -5.57 -1.88 -7.40
CA PRO A 22 -5.88 -0.66 -8.11
C PRO A 22 -7.30 -0.19 -7.78
N ASP A 23 -7.50 1.12 -7.70
CA ASP A 23 -8.83 1.68 -7.47
C ASP A 23 -9.84 1.23 -8.54
N ASP A 24 -11.08 1.03 -8.11
CA ASP A 24 -12.22 0.55 -8.93
C ASP A 24 -12.01 -0.82 -9.62
N ASP A 25 -11.06 -1.65 -9.15
CA ASP A 25 -10.83 -2.98 -9.70
C ASP A 25 -11.47 -4.11 -8.84
N PRO A 26 -12.68 -4.58 -9.18
CA PRO A 26 -13.35 -5.63 -8.41
C PRO A 26 -12.65 -6.99 -8.49
N ALA A 27 -11.72 -7.16 -9.44
CA ALA A 27 -10.95 -8.38 -9.62
C ALA A 27 -9.53 -8.29 -9.06
N ALA A 28 -9.21 -7.21 -8.32
CA ALA A 28 -7.95 -7.02 -7.61
C ALA A 28 -7.55 -8.22 -6.73
N CYS A 29 -6.27 -8.25 -6.36
CA CYS A 29 -5.75 -9.24 -5.44
C CYS A 29 -6.40 -9.11 -4.05
N ARG A 30 -6.36 -10.20 -3.29
CA ARG A 30 -6.71 -10.17 -1.88
C ARG A 30 -5.48 -9.81 -1.07
N TRP A 31 -5.65 -9.00 -0.03
CA TRP A 31 -4.55 -8.52 0.80
C TRP A 31 -4.96 -8.40 2.27
N ALA A 32 -3.96 -8.32 3.13
CA ALA A 32 -4.11 -7.97 4.54
C ALA A 32 -2.92 -7.10 4.97
N ALA A 33 -3.22 -6.07 5.78
CA ALA A 33 -2.20 -5.32 6.51
C ALA A 33 -2.09 -5.84 7.94
N LEU A 34 -0.86 -6.04 8.40
CA LEU A 34 -0.54 -6.61 9.70
C LEU A 34 0.32 -5.61 10.46
N ARG A 35 -0.20 -5.10 11.58
CA ARG A 35 0.55 -4.20 12.45
C ARG A 35 1.15 -4.98 13.62
N ASN A 36 2.43 -5.31 13.52
CA ASN A 36 3.18 -6.02 14.56
C ASN A 36 4.25 -5.14 15.24
N GLN A 37 4.45 -3.92 14.75
CA GLN A 37 5.41 -2.95 15.29
C GLN A 37 4.72 -1.60 15.50
N ALA A 38 5.27 -0.77 16.39
CA ALA A 38 4.67 0.54 16.70
C ALA A 38 4.76 1.52 15.52
N ASN A 39 5.82 1.42 14.71
CA ASN A 39 6.20 2.36 13.67
C ASN A 39 6.10 1.79 12.24
N GLY A 40 5.41 0.67 12.06
CA GLY A 40 5.27 0.05 10.74
C GLY A 40 4.26 -1.08 10.71
N LEU A 41 3.91 -1.47 9.49
CA LEU A 41 3.03 -2.59 9.18
C LEU A 41 3.62 -3.40 8.02
N ASP A 42 3.21 -4.66 7.92
CA ASP A 42 3.49 -5.53 6.79
C ASP A 42 2.25 -5.66 5.92
N ILE A 43 2.41 -5.53 4.60
CA ILE A 43 1.35 -5.81 3.62
C ILE A 43 1.63 -7.18 3.00
N VAL A 44 0.64 -8.08 3.10
CA VAL A 44 0.68 -9.39 2.45
C VAL A 44 -0.45 -9.47 1.44
N ALA A 45 -0.14 -9.88 0.21
CA ALA A 45 -1.12 -9.96 -0.86
C ALA A 45 -0.97 -11.22 -1.71
N THR A 46 -2.07 -11.67 -2.32
CA THR A 46 -2.01 -12.66 -3.40
C THR A 46 -1.40 -12.02 -4.64
N VAL A 47 -0.66 -12.80 -5.44
CA VAL A 47 -0.07 -12.33 -6.71
C VAL A 47 -0.93 -12.67 -7.93
N ILE A 48 -1.88 -13.58 -7.74
CA ILE A 48 -2.92 -13.90 -8.72
C ILE A 48 -4.19 -13.16 -8.31
N ARG A 49 -4.75 -12.45 -9.28
CA ARG A 49 -6.00 -11.71 -9.21
C ARG A 49 -7.19 -12.66 -9.16
N GLN A 50 -8.35 -12.14 -8.77
CA GLN A 50 -9.57 -12.95 -8.72
C GLN A 50 -10.08 -13.37 -10.10
N ASP A 51 -9.67 -12.67 -11.16
CA ASP A 51 -9.91 -13.06 -12.55
C ASP A 51 -8.88 -14.06 -13.11
N GLY A 52 -7.92 -14.51 -12.29
CA GLY A 52 -6.89 -15.48 -12.66
C GLY A 52 -5.67 -14.89 -13.38
N ARG A 53 -5.63 -13.58 -13.63
CA ARG A 53 -4.45 -12.92 -14.21
C ARG A 53 -3.42 -12.62 -13.12
N TRP A 54 -2.17 -12.44 -13.52
CA TRP A 54 -1.13 -11.91 -12.62
C TRP A 54 -1.38 -10.42 -12.34
N ALA A 55 -1.09 -10.00 -11.10
CA ALA A 55 -0.98 -8.58 -10.77
C ALA A 55 0.20 -7.92 -11.53
N ARG A 56 0.15 -6.60 -11.70
CA ARG A 56 1.21 -5.85 -12.39
C ARG A 56 2.37 -5.51 -11.44
N LEU A 57 3.14 -6.54 -11.07
CA LEU A 57 4.20 -6.44 -10.06
C LEU A 57 5.54 -5.88 -10.58
N HIS A 58 5.59 -5.39 -11.82
CA HIS A 58 6.86 -4.87 -12.35
C HIS A 58 7.25 -3.58 -11.62
N ASN A 59 8.41 -3.60 -10.97
CA ASN A 59 8.93 -2.49 -10.13
C ASN A 59 8.05 -2.17 -8.92
N ASP A 60 7.30 -3.15 -8.40
CA ASP A 60 6.47 -3.00 -7.21
C ASP A 60 7.21 -2.39 -6.01
N ALA A 61 8.43 -2.83 -5.71
CA ALA A 61 9.24 -2.29 -4.62
C ALA A 61 9.58 -0.79 -4.82
N TYR A 62 9.80 -0.37 -6.07
CA TYR A 62 10.04 1.04 -6.39
C TYR A 62 8.77 1.88 -6.21
N PHE A 63 7.63 1.40 -6.70
CA PHE A 63 6.36 2.09 -6.57
C PHE A 63 5.87 2.16 -5.12
N ALA A 64 6.01 1.07 -4.35
CA ALA A 64 5.73 1.07 -2.91
C ALA A 64 6.56 2.12 -2.19
N ARG A 65 7.86 2.22 -2.50
CA ARG A 65 8.73 3.24 -1.91
C ARG A 65 8.33 4.65 -2.32
N SER A 66 7.94 4.86 -3.58
CA SER A 66 7.47 6.18 -4.05
C SER A 66 6.23 6.60 -3.29
N ALA A 67 5.21 5.74 -3.20
CA ALA A 67 3.98 6.02 -2.47
C ALA A 67 4.25 6.40 -1.00
N CYS A 68 5.14 5.66 -0.31
CA CYS A 68 5.51 6.04 1.06
C CYS A 68 6.19 7.42 1.17
N LEU A 69 7.00 7.81 0.17
CA LEU A 69 7.65 9.12 0.16
C LEU A 69 6.67 10.24 -0.17
N ASP A 70 5.80 10.01 -1.14
CA ASP A 70 4.78 10.96 -1.56
C ASP A 70 3.79 11.21 -0.41
N PHE A 71 3.30 10.15 0.24
CA PHE A 71 2.49 10.24 1.45
C PHE A 71 3.21 10.98 2.59
N ALA A 72 4.49 10.65 2.83
CA ALA A 72 5.26 11.34 3.87
C ALA A 72 5.38 12.84 3.60
N TYR A 73 5.58 13.24 2.34
CA TYR A 73 5.62 14.64 1.94
C TYR A 73 4.25 15.33 2.12
N ASP A 74 3.17 14.70 1.64
CA ASP A 74 1.82 15.27 1.67
C ASP A 74 1.30 15.48 3.11
N TYR A 75 1.75 14.65 4.04
CA TYR A 75 1.39 14.72 5.47
C TYR A 75 2.46 15.40 6.34
N GLY A 76 3.56 15.92 5.75
CA GLY A 76 4.63 16.62 6.47
C GLY A 76 5.41 15.74 7.46
N LEU A 77 5.55 14.45 7.16
CA LEU A 77 6.24 13.44 7.97
C LEU A 77 7.72 13.26 7.57
N ASP A 78 8.18 13.94 6.53
CA ASP A 78 9.55 13.94 6.02
C ASP A 78 10.49 14.94 6.73
N GLU A 79 9.94 15.83 7.56
CA GLU A 79 10.72 16.71 8.42
C GLU A 79 11.29 15.97 9.65
N PRO A 80 12.57 16.23 10.03
CA PRO A 80 13.12 15.68 11.26
C PRO A 80 12.35 16.22 12.48
N ARG A 81 11.78 15.29 13.26
CA ARG A 81 11.03 15.58 14.49
C ARG A 81 11.92 16.12 15.62
#